data_AF-B1YBG8-F1
#
_entry.id   AF-B1YBG8-F1
#
_cell.length_a   1.000
_cell.length_b   1.000
_cell.length_c   1.000
_cell.angle_alpha   90.00
_cell.angle_beta   90.00
_cell.angle_gamma   90.00
#
_symmetry.space_group_name_H-M   'P 1'
#
loop_
_entity.id
_entity.type
_entity.pdbx_description
1 polymer ?
#
loop_
_entity_poly.entity_id
_entity_poly.type
_entity_poly.pdbx_seq_one_letter_code
_entity_poly.pdbx_strand_id
1 'polypeptide(L)'
;MEGGACGVLCKIAKALAEFFVNAQGSAISLYPSEVAAKSGVPQQIVGEVFRALASRGYMECVRYSYRKVRCTVSRNSPLWTADPRSIYQILEDLKQNL
;
A
#
# COMPACT_ATOMS: atom_id res chain seq x y z
N MET A 1 -13.97 -13.89 -4.73
CA MET A 1 -12.55 -14.23 -4.55
C MET A 1 -12.53 -15.57 -3.84
N GLU A 2 -12.71 -16.59 -4.65
CA GLU A 2 -12.73 -17.98 -4.22
C GLU A 2 -11.30 -18.44 -3.93
N GLY A 3 -11.12 -19.13 -2.81
CA GLY A 3 -10.36 -20.39 -2.70
C GLY A 3 -8.87 -20.48 -3.06
N GLY A 4 -8.20 -19.42 -3.54
CA GLY A 4 -6.77 -19.45 -3.86
C GLY A 4 -5.89 -18.89 -2.74
N ALA A 5 -4.70 -19.47 -2.53
CA ALA A 5 -3.70 -18.93 -1.61
C ALA A 5 -3.37 -17.47 -1.97
N CYS A 6 -3.69 -16.54 -1.06
CA CYS A 6 -3.45 -15.11 -1.25
C CYS A 6 -1.94 -14.82 -1.28
N GLY A 7 -1.42 -14.46 -2.46
CA GLY A 7 -0.02 -14.09 -2.68
C GLY A 7 0.36 -12.75 -2.03
N VAL A 8 1.63 -12.36 -2.18
CA VAL A 8 2.21 -11.16 -1.55
C VAL A 8 1.40 -9.89 -1.83
N LEU A 9 1.11 -9.59 -3.10
CA LEU A 9 0.37 -8.37 -3.47
C LEU A 9 -1.08 -8.41 -2.96
N CYS A 10 -1.72 -9.58 -2.95
CA CYS A 10 -3.05 -9.77 -2.37
C CYS A 10 -3.05 -9.46 -0.86
N LYS A 11 -2.04 -9.90 -0.11
CA LYS A 11 -1.90 -9.61 1.33
C LYS A 11 -1.71 -8.11 1.59
N ILE A 12 -0.88 -7.45 0.80
CA ILE A 12 -0.67 -6.00 0.90
C ILE A 12 -1.95 -5.24 0.56
N ALA A 13 -2.64 -5.62 -0.52
CA ALA A 13 -3.89 -4.99 -0.94
C ALA A 13 -4.98 -5.07 0.13
N LYS A 14 -5.15 -6.23 0.77
CA LYS A 14 -6.08 -6.40 1.90
C LYS A 14 -5.71 -5.50 3.08
N ALA A 15 -4.43 -5.47 3.47
CA ALA A 15 -3.97 -4.64 4.57
C ALA A 15 -4.22 -3.14 4.28
N LEU A 16 -3.89 -2.67 3.08
CA LEU A 16 -4.14 -1.29 2.67
C LEU A 16 -5.63 -0.94 2.68
N ALA A 17 -6.48 -1.81 2.13
CA ALA A 17 -7.93 -1.61 2.17
C ALA A 17 -8.44 -1.42 3.60
N GLU A 18 -7.96 -2.22 4.56
CA GLU A 18 -8.33 -2.07 5.97
C GLU A 18 -7.88 -0.73 6.56
N PHE A 19 -6.71 -0.21 6.19
CA PHE A 19 -6.31 1.14 6.59
C PHE A 19 -7.23 2.20 5.99
N PHE A 20 -7.60 2.07 4.72
CA PHE A 20 -8.45 3.05 4.03
C PHE A 20 -9.91 3.02 4.49
N VAL A 21 -10.44 1.85 4.87
CA VAL A 21 -11.78 1.72 5.49
C VAL A 21 -11.91 2.58 6.74
N ASN A 22 -10.85 2.63 7.55
CA ASN A 22 -10.85 3.35 8.83
C ASN A 22 -10.28 4.78 8.71
N ALA A 23 -9.84 5.18 7.52
CA ALA A 23 -9.23 6.49 7.29
C ALA A 23 -10.29 7.60 7.32
N GLN A 24 -9.98 8.70 7.99
CA GLN A 24 -10.80 9.90 8.04
C GLN A 24 -10.02 11.11 7.52
N GLY A 25 -10.73 12.14 7.05
CA GLY A 25 -10.13 13.36 6.54
C GLY A 25 -9.72 13.29 5.07
N SER A 26 -8.75 14.13 4.67
CA SER A 26 -8.30 14.29 3.28
C SER A 26 -7.03 13.51 2.94
N ALA A 27 -6.36 12.91 3.91
CA ALA A 27 -5.15 12.13 3.72
C ALA A 27 -4.91 11.14 4.88
N ILE A 28 -4.14 10.08 4.63
CA ILE A 28 -3.71 9.08 5.63
C ILE A 28 -2.21 8.88 5.49
N SER A 29 -1.52 8.84 6.62
CA SER A 29 -0.10 8.49 6.66
C SER A 29 0.07 7.03 7.04
N LEU A 30 0.86 6.31 6.25
CA LEU A 30 1.17 4.89 6.42
C LEU A 30 2.67 4.72 6.59
N TYR A 31 3.07 3.83 7.49
CA TYR A 31 4.45 3.38 7.61
C TYR A 31 4.59 1.98 7.01
N PRO A 32 5.65 1.68 6.24
CA PRO A 32 5.88 0.34 5.71
C PRO A 32 5.87 -0.75 6.80
N SER A 33 6.33 -0.43 8.01
CA SER A 33 6.31 -1.34 9.16
C SER A 33 4.90 -1.70 9.62
N GLU A 34 3.94 -0.77 9.56
CA GLU A 34 2.55 -1.02 9.97
C GLU A 34 1.85 -1.90 8.95
N VAL A 35 2.04 -1.61 7.65
CA VAL A 35 1.48 -2.44 6.58
C VAL A 35 2.13 -3.82 6.56
N ALA A 36 3.43 -3.93 6.86
CA ALA A 36 4.12 -5.20 7.02
C ALA A 36 3.54 -6.04 8.17
N ALA A 37 3.40 -5.43 9.35
CA ALA A 37 2.80 -6.09 10.51
C ALA A 37 1.37 -6.57 10.22
N LYS A 38 0.58 -5.75 9.51
CA LYS A 38 -0.81 -6.07 9.17
C LYS A 38 -0.95 -7.16 8.09
N SER A 39 -0.09 -7.13 7.07
CA SER A 39 -0.15 -8.05 5.93
C SER A 39 0.60 -9.37 6.16
N GLY A 40 1.47 -9.43 7.18
CA GLY A 40 2.40 -10.55 7.38
C GLY A 40 3.46 -10.66 6.28
N VAL A 41 3.67 -9.60 5.51
CA VAL A 41 4.70 -9.52 4.46
C VAL A 41 5.93 -8.79 5.01
N PRO A 42 7.16 -9.24 4.69
CA PRO A 42 8.38 -8.54 5.11
C PRO A 42 8.37 -7.05 4.76
N GLN A 43 8.80 -6.21 5.71
CA GLN A 43 8.82 -4.76 5.55
C GLN A 43 9.63 -4.29 4.34
N GLN A 44 10.70 -5.01 3.97
CA GLN A 44 11.48 -4.70 2.77
C GLN A 44 10.62 -4.74 1.50
N ILE A 45 9.81 -5.79 1.33
CA ILE A 45 8.93 -5.97 0.19
C ILE A 45 7.84 -4.89 0.19
N VAL A 46 7.26 -4.59 1.36
CA VAL A 46 6.29 -3.48 1.48
C VAL A 46 6.93 -2.15 1.11
N GLY A 47 8.18 -1.91 1.49
CA GLY A 47 8.94 -0.72 1.13
C GLY A 47 9.22 -0.62 -0.37
N GLU A 48 9.45 -1.73 -1.07
CA GLU A 48 9.54 -1.77 -2.54
C GLU A 48 8.20 -1.40 -3.19
N VAL A 49 7.09 -1.95 -2.71
CA VAL A 49 5.74 -1.60 -3.18
C VAL A 49 5.43 -0.13 -2.95
N PHE A 50 5.75 0.41 -1.77
CA PHE A 50 5.53 1.82 -1.46
C PHE A 50 6.34 2.74 -2.37
N ARG A 51 7.60 2.37 -2.68
CA ARG A 51 8.42 3.11 -3.64
C ARG A 51 7.82 3.08 -5.05
N ALA A 52 7.30 1.94 -5.50
CA ALA A 52 6.64 1.81 -6.79
C ALA A 52 5.33 2.61 -6.87
N LEU A 53 4.53 2.60 -5.79
CA LEU A 53 3.32 3.42 -5.70
C LEU A 53 3.66 4.91 -5.72
N ALA A 54 4.71 5.31 -5.01
CA ALA A 54 5.16 6.69 -4.96
C ALA A 54 5.68 7.19 -6.31
N SER A 55 6.45 6.37 -7.04
CA SER A 55 6.97 6.73 -8.37
C SER A 55 5.85 6.94 -9.41
N ARG A 56 4.67 6.35 -9.18
CA ARG A 56 3.47 6.54 -10.01
C ARG A 56 2.50 7.60 -9.47
N GLY A 57 2.83 8.28 -8.37
CA GLY A 57 2.00 9.35 -7.81
C GLY A 57 0.80 8.87 -6.99
N TYR A 58 0.71 7.59 -6.64
CA TYR A 58 -0.37 7.09 -5.78
C TYR A 58 -0.20 7.50 -4.32
N MET A 59 1.04 7.81 -3.90
CA MET A 59 1.37 8.24 -2.54
C MET A 59 2.62 9.13 -2.54
N GLU A 60 2.78 9.95 -1.52
CA GLU A 60 3.97 10.78 -1.31
C GLU A 60 4.77 10.25 -0.14
N CYS A 61 6.01 9.81 -0.39
CA CYS A 61 6.87 9.23 0.64
C CYS A 61 7.94 10.22 1.09
N VAL A 62 7.98 10.49 2.40
CA VAL A 62 9.00 11.32 3.05
C VAL A 62 9.87 10.44 3.93
N ARG A 63 11.19 10.56 3.78
CA ARG A 63 12.17 9.88 4.62
C ARG A 63 12.59 10.79 5.77
N TYR A 64 12.26 10.40 7.00
CA TYR A 64 12.60 11.15 8.21
C TYR A 64 13.96 10.76 8.79
N SER A 65 14.40 9.52 8.55
CA SER A 65 15.72 9.04 8.96
C SER A 65 16.14 7.86 8.09
N TYR A 66 17.36 7.35 8.29
CA TYR A 66 17.88 6.20 7.54
C TYR A 66 16.92 4.99 7.54
N ARG A 67 16.09 4.82 8.59
CA ARG A 67 15.16 3.68 8.72
C ARG A 67 13.67 4.03 8.69
N LYS A 68 13.30 5.31 8.79
CA LYS A 68 11.89 5.71 8.89
C LYS A 68 11.44 6.44 7.63
N VAL A 69 10.52 5.79 6.90
CA VAL A 69 9.79 6.36 5.77
C VAL A 69 8.32 6.43 6.16
N ARG A 70 7.69 7.57 5.92
CA ARG A 70 6.24 7.75 6.01
C ARG A 70 5.72 8.02 4.61
N CYS A 71 4.67 7.33 4.21
CA CYS A 71 4.02 7.59 2.93
C CYS A 71 2.60 8.08 3.17
N THR A 72 2.24 9.19 2.56
CA THR A 72 0.93 9.80 2.68
C THR A 72 0.13 9.54 1.42
N VAL A 73 -1.07 9.00 1.58
CA VAL A 73 -2.03 8.81 0.49
C VAL A 73 -3.08 9.91 0.63
N SER A 74 -3.30 10.70 -0.42
CA SER A 74 -4.37 11.69 -0.48
C SER A 74 -5.70 11.01 -0.80
N ARG A 75 -6.82 11.56 -0.30
CA ARG A 75 -8.18 11.07 -0.60
C ARG A 75 -8.52 11.09 -2.09
N ASN A 76 -7.83 11.92 -2.87
CA ASN A 76 -8.00 12.01 -4.32
C ASN A 76 -7.15 10.98 -5.09
N SER A 77 -6.28 10.23 -4.40
CA SER A 77 -5.50 9.16 -5.04
C SER A 77 -6.42 8.02 -5.44
N PRO A 78 -6.28 7.43 -6.64
CA PRO A 78 -7.00 6.21 -7.01
C PRO A 78 -6.71 5.02 -6.10
N LEU A 79 -5.61 5.08 -5.32
CA LEU A 79 -5.28 4.10 -4.30
C LEU A 79 -6.20 4.18 -3.07
N TRP A 80 -6.81 5.34 -2.79
CA TRP A 80 -7.72 5.52 -1.66
C TRP A 80 -9.05 4.83 -1.92
N THR A 81 -9.11 3.53 -1.62
CA THR A 81 -10.33 2.73 -1.74
C THR A 81 -10.36 1.65 -0.68
N ALA A 82 -11.56 1.32 -0.23
CA ALA A 82 -11.81 0.22 0.69
C ALA A 82 -11.88 -1.15 -0.01
N ASP A 83 -11.78 -1.20 -1.36
CA ASP A 83 -11.85 -2.45 -2.11
C ASP A 83 -10.47 -3.07 -2.33
N PRO A 84 -10.16 -4.23 -1.70
CA PRO A 84 -8.89 -4.92 -1.90
C PRO A 84 -8.64 -5.34 -3.35
N ARG A 85 -9.68 -5.56 -4.17
CA ARG A 85 -9.50 -5.98 -5.57
C ARG A 85 -8.96 -4.84 -6.43
N SER A 86 -9.54 -3.65 -6.27
CA SER A 86 -9.07 -2.43 -6.93
C SER A 86 -7.61 -2.13 -6.56
N ILE A 87 -7.25 -2.23 -5.28
CA ILE A 87 -5.85 -2.05 -4.84
C ILE A 87 -4.95 -3.12 -5.46
N TYR A 88 -5.37 -4.39 -5.44
CA TYR A 88 -4.59 -5.48 -6.04
C TYR A 88 -4.32 -5.26 -7.52
N GLN A 89 -5.29 -4.79 -8.29
CA GLN A 89 -5.12 -4.46 -9.71
C GLN A 89 -4.06 -3.38 -9.90
N ILE A 90 -4.13 -2.29 -9.13
CA ILE A 90 -3.08 -1.24 -9.14
C ILE A 90 -1.71 -1.86 -8.85
N LEU A 91 -1.61 -2.74 -7.85
CA LEU A 91 -0.34 -3.39 -7.50
C LEU A 91 0.20 -4.33 -8.59
N GLU A 92 -0.67 -5.07 -9.29
CA GLU A 92 -0.26 -5.91 -10.42
C GLU A 92 0.20 -5.07 -11.61
N ASP A 93 -0.46 -3.96 -11.91
CA ASP A 93 -0.06 -3.05 -13.00
C ASP A 93 1.32 -2.41 -12.76
N LEU A 94 1.69 -2.21 -11.49
CA LEU A 94 3.04 -1.76 -11.11
C LEU A 94 4.11 -2.82 -11.41
N LYS A 95 3.79 -4.09 -11.18
CA LYS A 95 4.72 -5.22 -11.37
C LYS A 95 5.13 -5.40 -12.82
N GLN A 96 4.27 -5.05 -13.78
CA GLN A 96 4.60 -5.16 -15.21
C GLN A 96 5.61 -4.11 -15.70
N ASN A 97 6.03 -3.17 -14.83
CA ASN A 97 6.93 -2.07 -15.18
C ASN A 97 8.09 -1.89 -14.17
N LEU A 98 8.37 -2.91 -13.36
CA LEU A 98 9.54 -3.02 -12.49
C LEU A 98 10.57 -3.96 -13.13
#